data_AF-A0A2D2M3N8-F1
#
_entry.id   AF-A0A2D2M3N8-F1
#
_cell.length_a   1.000
_cell.length_b   1.000
_cell.length_c   1.000
_cell.angle_alpha   90.00
_cell.angle_beta   90.00
_cell.angle_gamma   90.00
#
_symmetry.space_group_name_H-M   'P 1'
#
loop_
_entity.id
_entity.type
_entity.pdbx_description
1 polymer ?
#
loop_
_entity_poly.entity_id
_entity_poly.type
_entity_poly.pdbx_seq_one_letter_code
_entity_poly.pdbx_strand_id
1 'polypeptide(L)'
;MEAPKRRTSLTKKQLETEAGLELLNICQSITADGRIANEEIQAIHKWLAQNSHTDLPAAQFLSEVLSRALEDQIVTEDERQEIAKSIEAVLPLSERKLAVSVRRQAEIQAQQLRREAEESSKQEARELKKLNRPLATADFMVAGTRHNGRDEIIDIEIRAGSIVTLKRERDNRHSRFAIAVMTESGECIGHVPEDYARDLAPILDQGASQTASVKKVLEYSSGPVPVVVARLYDPRAKLQILPTEAAKTPAGQPGKPGWRIVAGIVITLFVLMVIIANN
;
A
#
# COMPACT_ATOMS: atom_id res chain seq x y z
N MET A 1 -18.12 51.58 -15.93
CA MET A 1 -19.46 51.23 -15.40
C MET A 1 -19.36 49.82 -14.86
N GLU A 2 -19.27 49.67 -13.55
CA GLU A 2 -19.19 48.37 -12.88
C GLU A 2 -20.60 47.76 -12.88
N ALA A 3 -20.76 46.57 -13.46
CA ALA A 3 -22.06 45.89 -13.50
C ALA A 3 -22.53 45.61 -12.07
N PRO A 4 -23.81 45.86 -11.72
CA PRO A 4 -24.30 45.64 -10.36
C PRO A 4 -24.10 44.18 -9.99
N LYS A 5 -23.42 43.97 -8.86
CA LYS A 5 -23.10 42.64 -8.32
C LYS A 5 -24.39 41.85 -8.13
N ARG A 6 -24.66 40.90 -9.03
CA ARG A 6 -25.87 40.06 -8.99
C ARG A 6 -25.94 39.36 -7.64
N ARG A 7 -27.06 39.53 -6.95
CA ARG A 7 -27.29 38.91 -5.65
C ARG A 7 -27.61 37.44 -5.87
N THR A 8 -26.75 36.56 -5.40
CA THR A 8 -26.82 35.10 -5.64
C THR A 8 -27.66 34.36 -4.62
N SER A 9 -28.04 34.98 -3.50
CA SER A 9 -28.83 34.35 -2.45
C SER A 9 -30.34 34.50 -2.63
N LEU A 10 -31.08 33.46 -2.25
CA LEU A 10 -32.55 33.49 -2.23
C LEU A 10 -33.07 34.55 -1.24
N THR A 11 -33.98 35.38 -1.73
CA THR A 11 -34.65 36.43 -0.95
C THR A 11 -36.02 35.97 -0.47
N LYS A 12 -36.57 36.63 0.55
CA LYS A 12 -37.91 36.30 1.09
C LYS A 12 -38.99 36.27 0.00
N LYS A 13 -38.99 37.23 -0.92
CA LYS A 13 -39.94 37.28 -2.04
C LYS A 13 -39.81 36.10 -3.01
N GLN A 14 -38.59 35.61 -3.22
CA GLN A 14 -38.38 34.44 -4.08
C GLN A 14 -38.81 33.15 -3.37
N LEU A 15 -38.71 33.09 -2.04
CA LEU A 15 -39.21 31.98 -1.25
C LEU A 15 -40.75 31.95 -1.13
N GLU A 16 -41.45 32.95 -1.66
CA GLU A 16 -42.93 32.91 -1.77
C GLU A 16 -43.37 32.20 -3.07
N THR A 17 -42.45 31.95 -4.00
CA THR A 17 -42.73 31.19 -5.22
C THR A 17 -42.45 29.71 -5.01
N GLU A 18 -43.17 28.85 -5.73
CA GLU A 18 -42.99 27.40 -5.71
C GLU A 18 -41.54 27.02 -6.08
N ALA A 19 -41.03 27.55 -7.20
CA ALA A 19 -39.67 27.29 -7.66
C ALA A 19 -38.59 27.74 -6.66
N GLY A 20 -38.80 28.83 -5.91
CA GLY A 20 -37.87 29.29 -4.90
C GLY A 20 -37.84 28.40 -3.66
N LEU A 21 -39.00 27.88 -3.24
CA LEU A 21 -39.09 26.90 -2.14
C LEU A 21 -38.48 25.55 -2.52
N GLU A 22 -38.73 25.08 -3.74
CA GLU A 22 -38.12 23.84 -4.23
C GLU A 22 -36.60 23.94 -4.27
N LEU A 23 -36.05 25.03 -4.81
CA LEU A 23 -34.60 25.24 -4.83
C LEU A 23 -34.02 25.28 -3.42
N LEU A 24 -34.69 25.97 -2.49
CA LEU A 24 -34.27 25.99 -1.09
C LEU A 24 -34.21 24.57 -0.51
N ASN A 25 -35.26 23.77 -0.70
CA ASN A 25 -35.34 22.42 -0.17
C ASN A 25 -34.25 21.51 -0.75
N ILE A 26 -34.00 21.59 -2.06
CA ILE A 26 -32.92 20.84 -2.73
C ILE A 26 -31.56 21.27 -2.18
N CYS A 27 -31.29 22.57 -2.06
CA CYS A 27 -30.02 23.05 -1.52
C CYS A 27 -29.83 22.65 -0.05
N GLN A 28 -30.89 22.64 0.76
CA GLN A 28 -30.85 22.19 2.14
C GLN A 28 -30.61 20.68 2.25
N SER A 29 -31.26 19.86 1.41
CA SER A 29 -31.05 18.41 1.45
C SER A 29 -29.62 18.04 1.07
N ILE A 30 -29.06 18.68 0.03
CA ILE A 30 -27.69 18.44 -0.45
C ILE A 30 -26.64 18.90 0.58
N THR A 31 -26.97 19.88 1.42
CA THR A 31 -26.02 20.38 2.43
C THR A 31 -26.21 19.77 3.80
N ALA A 32 -27.14 18.82 3.95
CA ALA A 32 -27.57 18.30 5.24
C ALA A 32 -26.50 17.47 5.96
N ASP A 33 -25.65 16.74 5.23
CA ASP A 33 -24.58 15.90 5.78
C ASP A 33 -23.19 16.52 5.61
N GLY A 34 -23.11 17.68 4.97
CA GLY A 34 -21.87 18.41 4.72
C GLY A 34 -21.00 17.80 3.63
N ARG A 35 -21.52 16.84 2.86
CA ARG A 35 -20.87 16.26 1.69
C ARG A 35 -21.83 16.39 0.51
N ILE A 36 -21.29 16.24 -0.69
CA ILE A 36 -22.11 16.27 -1.90
C ILE A 36 -21.80 15.00 -2.67
N ALA A 37 -22.80 14.16 -2.87
CA ALA A 37 -22.70 12.96 -3.67
C ALA A 37 -22.87 13.29 -5.17
N ASN A 38 -22.42 12.41 -6.06
CA ASN A 38 -22.58 12.64 -7.51
C ASN A 38 -24.06 12.64 -7.91
N GLU A 39 -24.87 11.82 -7.25
CA GLU A 39 -26.30 11.71 -7.45
C GLU A 39 -27.01 13.04 -7.13
N GLU A 40 -26.54 13.73 -6.09
CA GLU A 40 -27.05 15.04 -5.67
C GLU A 40 -26.70 16.14 -6.67
N ILE A 41 -25.48 16.12 -7.20
CA ILE A 41 -25.04 17.02 -8.28
C ILE A 41 -25.91 16.84 -9.53
N GLN A 42 -26.18 15.59 -9.90
CA GLN A 42 -27.05 15.29 -11.04
C GLN A 42 -28.50 15.68 -10.78
N ALA A 43 -29.00 15.47 -9.56
CA ALA A 43 -30.35 15.85 -9.17
C ALA A 43 -30.58 17.36 -9.26
N ILE A 44 -29.66 18.18 -8.71
CA ILE A 44 -29.78 19.64 -8.80
C ILE A 44 -29.58 20.13 -10.23
N HIS A 45 -28.64 19.55 -10.98
CA HIS A 45 -28.44 19.88 -12.40
C HIS A 45 -29.69 19.61 -13.24
N LYS A 46 -30.34 18.45 -13.04
CA LYS A 46 -31.60 18.10 -13.70
C LYS A 46 -32.72 19.07 -13.33
N TRP A 47 -32.86 19.41 -12.06
CA TRP A 47 -33.88 20.37 -11.61
C TRP A 47 -33.66 21.75 -12.24
N LEU A 48 -32.40 22.23 -12.32
CA LEU A 48 -32.06 23.51 -12.95
C LEU A 48 -32.37 23.52 -14.45
N ALA A 49 -32.12 22.43 -15.16
CA ALA A 49 -32.47 22.31 -16.58
C ALA A 49 -34.00 22.37 -16.79
N GLN A 50 -34.77 21.68 -15.94
CA GLN A 50 -36.24 21.66 -16.00
C GLN A 50 -36.87 23.00 -15.62
N ASN A 51 -36.22 23.77 -14.74
CA ASN A 51 -36.70 25.06 -14.25
C ASN A 51 -35.95 26.25 -14.86
N SER A 52 -35.31 26.06 -16.02
CA SER A 52 -34.50 27.07 -16.71
C SER A 52 -35.26 28.33 -17.13
N HIS A 53 -36.60 28.24 -17.27
CA HIS A 53 -37.47 29.37 -17.58
C HIS A 53 -37.79 30.27 -16.37
N THR A 54 -37.37 29.88 -15.16
CA THR A 54 -37.67 30.63 -13.94
C THR A 54 -36.75 31.84 -13.81
N ASP A 55 -37.30 33.02 -13.52
CA ASP A 55 -36.52 34.24 -13.26
C ASP A 55 -35.92 34.24 -11.83
N LEU A 56 -35.02 33.28 -11.57
CA LEU A 56 -34.29 33.14 -10.32
C LEU A 56 -32.79 33.35 -10.57
N PRO A 57 -32.22 34.50 -10.17
CA PRO A 57 -30.77 34.75 -10.26
C PRO A 57 -29.91 33.68 -9.58
N ALA A 58 -30.42 33.10 -8.49
CA ALA A 58 -29.77 32.01 -7.77
C ALA A 58 -29.69 30.71 -8.61
N ALA A 59 -30.77 30.37 -9.32
CA ALA A 59 -30.81 29.19 -10.19
C ALA A 59 -29.87 29.38 -11.39
N GLN A 60 -29.87 30.57 -12.00
CA GLN A 60 -28.97 30.89 -13.11
C GLN A 60 -27.50 30.76 -12.69
N PHE A 61 -27.14 31.32 -11.53
CA PHE A 61 -25.79 31.20 -10.97
C PHE A 61 -25.37 29.73 -10.77
N LEU A 62 -26.22 28.91 -10.15
CA LEU A 62 -25.90 27.49 -9.95
C LEU A 62 -25.77 26.73 -11.27
N SER A 63 -26.64 27.01 -12.24
CA SER A 63 -26.56 26.40 -13.56
C SER A 63 -25.22 26.68 -14.22
N GLU A 64 -24.72 27.92 -14.15
CA GLU A 64 -23.41 28.29 -14.70
C GLU A 64 -22.24 27.59 -13.99
N VAL A 65 -22.32 27.39 -12.67
CA VAL A 65 -21.29 26.64 -11.92
C VAL A 65 -21.32 25.16 -12.28
N LEU A 66 -22.50 24.55 -12.27
CA LEU A 66 -22.68 23.12 -12.54
C LEU A 66 -22.35 22.76 -13.99
N SER A 67 -22.73 23.57 -14.97
CA SER A 67 -22.39 23.31 -16.37
C SER A 67 -20.88 23.37 -16.63
N ARG A 68 -20.13 24.24 -15.93
CA ARG A 68 -18.67 24.27 -16.01
C ARG A 68 -18.03 23.04 -15.35
N ALA A 69 -18.48 22.69 -14.15
CA ALA A 69 -17.95 21.56 -13.38
C ALA A 69 -18.34 20.17 -13.93
N LEU A 70 -19.28 20.12 -14.90
CA LEU A 70 -19.73 18.88 -15.54
C LEU A 70 -19.27 18.78 -17.01
N GLU A 71 -18.46 19.73 -17.50
CA GLU A 71 -18.04 19.81 -18.90
C GLU A 71 -17.22 18.57 -19.33
N ASP A 72 -16.31 18.11 -18.46
CA ASP A 72 -15.43 16.97 -18.72
C ASP A 72 -16.00 15.61 -18.25
N GLN A 73 -17.23 15.61 -17.70
CA GLN A 73 -17.93 14.46 -17.12
C GLN A 73 -17.22 13.81 -15.91
N ILE A 74 -16.19 14.44 -15.34
CA ILE A 74 -15.42 13.92 -14.20
C ILE A 74 -15.42 14.96 -13.09
N VAL A 75 -16.31 14.82 -12.11
CA VAL A 75 -16.34 15.73 -10.96
C VAL A 75 -15.18 15.44 -10.01
N THR A 76 -14.17 16.30 -10.06
CA THR A 76 -13.03 16.30 -9.15
C THR A 76 -13.42 16.75 -7.74
N GLU A 77 -12.53 16.53 -6.75
CA GLU A 77 -12.76 16.99 -5.37
C GLU A 77 -12.79 18.52 -5.28
N ASP A 78 -11.97 19.21 -6.07
CA ASP A 78 -11.93 20.68 -6.09
C ASP A 78 -13.23 21.27 -6.66
N GLU A 79 -13.77 20.67 -7.72
CA GLU A 79 -15.07 21.05 -8.30
C GLU A 79 -16.22 20.76 -7.33
N ARG A 80 -16.18 19.61 -6.65
CA ARG A 80 -17.17 19.28 -5.61
C ARG A 80 -17.19 20.34 -4.51
N GLN A 81 -16.02 20.84 -4.11
CA GLN A 81 -15.91 21.95 -3.15
C GLN A 81 -16.41 23.29 -3.72
N GLU A 82 -16.16 23.58 -5.00
CA GLU A 82 -16.70 24.77 -5.67
C GLU A 82 -18.23 24.72 -5.72
N ILE A 83 -18.79 23.56 -6.09
CA ILE A 83 -20.24 23.32 -6.13
C ILE A 83 -20.82 23.49 -4.72
N ALA A 84 -20.21 22.90 -3.69
CA ALA A 84 -20.67 23.04 -2.31
C ALA A 84 -20.73 24.50 -1.86
N LYS A 85 -19.66 25.26 -2.08
CA LYS A 85 -19.61 26.69 -1.76
C LYS A 85 -20.65 27.50 -2.54
N SER A 86 -20.93 27.11 -3.78
CA SER A 86 -21.93 27.77 -4.62
C SER A 86 -23.35 27.50 -4.13
N ILE A 87 -23.67 26.26 -3.73
CA ILE A 87 -24.96 25.90 -3.12
C ILE A 87 -25.14 26.65 -1.78
N GLU A 88 -24.11 26.68 -0.94
CA GLU A 88 -24.09 27.48 0.29
C GLU A 88 -24.36 28.97 0.02
N ALA A 89 -23.81 29.53 -1.06
CA ALA A 89 -23.99 30.93 -1.44
C ALA A 89 -25.43 31.26 -1.87
N VAL A 90 -26.18 30.28 -2.38
CA VAL A 90 -27.59 30.43 -2.75
C VAL A 90 -28.51 30.42 -1.54
N LEU A 91 -28.18 29.66 -0.49
CA LEU A 91 -28.98 29.59 0.72
C LEU A 91 -29.12 30.95 1.43
N PRO A 92 -30.26 31.23 2.07
CA PRO A 92 -30.39 32.39 2.96
C PRO A 92 -29.44 32.28 4.16
N LEU A 93 -29.24 33.39 4.88
CA LEU A 93 -28.14 33.52 5.83
C LEU A 93 -28.22 32.51 7.00
N SER A 94 -29.42 32.18 7.47
CA SER A 94 -29.64 31.21 8.55
C SER A 94 -29.20 29.80 8.14
N GLU A 95 -29.64 29.37 6.96
CA GLU A 95 -29.41 28.03 6.42
C GLU A 95 -27.96 27.90 5.96
N ARG A 96 -27.39 28.95 5.36
CA ARG A 96 -25.97 28.99 4.99
C ARG A 96 -25.06 28.79 6.19
N LYS A 97 -25.34 29.45 7.31
CA LYS A 97 -24.51 29.28 8.53
C LYS A 97 -24.52 27.83 9.01
N LEU A 98 -25.69 27.19 8.98
CA LEU A 98 -25.84 25.78 9.32
C LEU A 98 -25.06 24.90 8.34
N ALA A 99 -25.31 25.01 7.04
CA ALA A 99 -24.63 24.24 5.99
C ALA A 99 -23.09 24.35 6.08
N VAL A 100 -22.56 25.56 6.22
CA VAL A 100 -21.12 25.81 6.40
C VAL A 100 -20.58 25.10 7.66
N SER A 101 -21.34 25.12 8.76
CA SER A 101 -20.91 24.46 10.00
C SER A 101 -20.90 22.93 9.86
N VAL A 102 -21.90 22.35 9.18
CA VAL A 102 -21.99 20.92 8.94
C VAL A 102 -20.85 20.46 8.03
N ARG A 103 -20.60 21.15 6.91
CA ARG A 103 -19.48 20.82 6.02
C ARG A 103 -18.14 20.87 6.76
N ARG A 104 -17.89 21.93 7.53
CA ARG A 104 -16.65 22.04 8.32
C ARG A 104 -16.50 20.87 9.32
N GLN A 105 -17.58 20.47 9.97
CA GLN A 105 -17.56 19.32 10.87
C GLN A 105 -17.26 18.02 10.11
N ALA A 106 -17.87 17.81 8.95
CA ALA A 106 -17.65 16.65 8.10
C ALA A 106 -16.21 16.59 7.54
N GLU A 107 -15.62 17.74 7.20
CA GLU A 107 -14.23 17.89 6.78
C GLU A 107 -13.25 17.52 7.91
N ILE A 108 -13.48 18.05 9.12
CA ILE A 108 -12.66 17.74 10.30
C ILE A 108 -12.72 16.24 10.61
N GLN A 109 -13.92 15.66 10.63
CA GLN A 109 -14.11 14.23 10.89
C GLN A 109 -13.43 13.36 9.82
N ALA A 110 -13.56 13.72 8.55
CA ALA A 110 -12.89 12.99 7.46
C ALA A 110 -11.35 13.09 7.59
N GLN A 111 -10.83 14.26 7.98
CA GLN A 111 -9.40 14.44 8.21
C GLN A 111 -8.90 13.61 9.39
N GLN A 112 -9.66 13.53 10.49
CA GLN A 112 -9.32 12.71 11.65
C GLN A 112 -9.26 11.22 11.28
N LEU A 113 -10.30 10.70 10.63
CA LEU A 113 -10.34 9.30 10.17
C LEU A 113 -9.18 8.96 9.22
N ARG A 114 -8.83 9.88 8.31
CA ARG A 114 -7.66 9.71 7.42
C ARG A 114 -6.34 9.62 8.19
N ARG A 115 -6.15 10.48 9.20
CA ARG A 115 -4.94 10.46 10.05
C ARG A 115 -4.85 9.17 10.85
N GLU A 116 -5.95 8.73 11.45
CA GLU A 116 -6.01 7.46 12.22
C GLU A 116 -5.72 6.25 11.33
N ALA A 117 -6.29 6.21 10.12
CA ALA A 117 -6.01 5.16 9.14
C ALA A 117 -4.54 5.15 8.69
N GLU A 118 -3.95 6.32 8.47
CA GLU A 118 -2.54 6.44 8.11
C GLU A 118 -1.62 6.02 9.28
N GLU A 119 -1.95 6.42 10.51
CA GLU A 119 -1.18 6.03 11.70
C GLU A 119 -1.25 4.54 11.97
N SER A 120 -2.44 3.94 11.92
CA SER A 120 -2.62 2.48 12.06
C SER A 120 -1.85 1.72 10.98
N SER A 121 -1.97 2.12 9.71
CA SER A 121 -1.20 1.52 8.62
C SER A 121 0.32 1.62 8.85
N LYS A 122 0.81 2.78 9.30
CA LYS A 122 2.22 2.96 9.65
C LYS A 122 2.65 2.09 10.84
N GLN A 123 1.79 1.92 11.84
CA GLN A 123 2.07 1.08 13.00
C GLN A 123 2.16 -0.39 12.58
N GLU A 124 1.19 -0.90 11.84
CA GLU A 124 1.19 -2.26 11.30
C GLU A 124 2.44 -2.52 10.45
N ALA A 125 2.80 -1.59 9.57
CA ALA A 125 4.00 -1.69 8.75
C ALA A 125 5.29 -1.74 9.61
N ARG A 126 5.36 -0.96 10.68
CA ARG A 126 6.50 -0.98 11.63
C ARG A 126 6.56 -2.31 12.39
N GLU A 127 5.43 -2.85 12.82
CA GLU A 127 5.37 -4.14 13.50
C GLU A 127 5.79 -5.27 12.58
N LEU A 128 5.24 -5.33 11.36
CA LEU A 128 5.66 -6.31 10.35
C LEU A 128 7.16 -6.22 10.06
N LYS A 129 7.72 -5.01 9.96
CA LYS A 129 9.16 -4.81 9.77
C LYS A 129 9.99 -5.30 10.96
N LYS A 130 9.49 -5.14 12.19
CA LYS A 130 10.15 -5.67 13.40
C LYS A 130 10.14 -7.20 13.39
N LEU A 131 9.00 -7.82 13.11
CA LEU A 131 8.85 -9.28 13.07
C LEU A 131 9.70 -9.90 11.95
N ASN A 132 9.76 -9.25 10.78
CA ASN A 132 10.54 -9.72 9.64
C ASN A 132 12.02 -9.33 9.71
N ARG A 133 12.49 -8.72 10.80
CA ARG A 133 13.92 -8.52 11.03
C ARG A 133 14.53 -9.86 11.48
N PRO A 134 15.64 -10.32 10.86
CA PRO A 134 16.26 -11.55 11.30
C PRO A 134 16.80 -11.40 12.73
N LEU A 135 16.44 -12.35 13.59
CA LEU A 135 16.97 -12.51 14.94
C LEU A 135 18.41 -13.01 14.91
N ALA A 136 18.72 -13.91 13.96
CA ALA A 136 20.06 -14.42 13.72
C ALA A 136 20.29 -14.64 12.22
N THR A 137 21.55 -14.54 11.80
CA THR A 137 22.00 -14.87 10.44
C THR A 137 23.28 -15.67 10.54
N ALA A 138 23.37 -16.77 9.79
CA ALA A 138 24.54 -17.62 9.76
C ALA A 138 24.90 -17.96 8.31
N ASP A 139 26.19 -18.01 8.01
CA ASP A 139 26.77 -18.45 6.74
C ASP A 139 27.82 -19.50 7.09
N PHE A 140 27.54 -20.77 6.81
CA PHE A 140 28.35 -21.88 7.29
C PHE A 140 28.49 -23.00 6.24
N MET A 141 29.60 -23.72 6.32
CA MET A 141 29.79 -24.98 5.60
C MET A 141 29.06 -26.09 6.35
N VAL A 142 28.25 -26.88 5.65
CA VAL A 142 27.55 -28.01 6.25
C VAL A 142 28.59 -29.03 6.74
N ALA A 143 28.47 -29.45 8.00
CA ALA A 143 29.35 -30.43 8.62
C ALA A 143 28.81 -31.86 8.42
N GLY A 144 29.71 -32.84 8.40
CA GLY A 144 29.33 -34.26 8.35
C GLY A 144 28.67 -34.70 7.04
N THR A 145 29.01 -34.06 5.92
CA THR A 145 28.47 -34.34 4.57
C THR A 145 28.89 -35.69 4.00
N ARG A 146 29.88 -36.37 4.59
CA ARG A 146 30.40 -37.66 4.11
C ARG A 146 29.83 -38.88 4.84
N HIS A 147 28.98 -38.67 5.83
CA HIS A 147 28.44 -39.78 6.61
C HIS A 147 27.15 -40.29 5.99
N ASN A 148 26.95 -41.62 5.99
CA ASN A 148 25.70 -42.26 5.58
C ASN A 148 25.23 -41.91 4.15
N GLY A 149 26.14 -41.77 3.18
CA GLY A 149 25.79 -41.53 1.76
C GLY A 149 25.24 -40.13 1.46
N ARG A 150 25.44 -39.18 2.37
CA ARG A 150 24.95 -37.80 2.21
C ARG A 150 25.60 -37.04 1.05
N ASP A 151 26.82 -37.42 0.69
CA ASP A 151 27.55 -36.91 -0.45
C ASP A 151 26.83 -37.19 -1.77
N GLU A 152 26.29 -38.39 -1.95
CA GLU A 152 25.48 -38.74 -3.13
C GLU A 152 24.19 -37.90 -3.20
N ILE A 153 23.52 -37.69 -2.06
CA ILE A 153 22.31 -36.86 -1.98
C ILE A 153 22.62 -35.41 -2.35
N ILE A 154 23.74 -34.88 -1.85
CA ILE A 154 24.19 -33.52 -2.18
C ILE A 154 24.45 -33.40 -3.69
N ASP A 155 25.14 -34.37 -4.29
CA ASP A 155 25.43 -34.37 -5.73
C ASP A 155 24.16 -34.44 -6.59
N ILE A 156 23.12 -35.14 -6.13
CA ILE A 156 21.87 -35.30 -6.88
C ILE A 156 20.95 -34.09 -6.71
N GLU A 157 20.73 -33.64 -5.47
CA GLU A 157 19.62 -32.72 -5.15
C GLU A 157 20.05 -31.28 -4.89
N ILE A 158 21.32 -31.05 -4.54
CA ILE A 158 21.75 -29.74 -4.02
C ILE A 158 22.50 -28.95 -5.08
N ARG A 159 22.01 -27.74 -5.36
CA ARG A 159 22.67 -26.75 -6.21
C ARG A 159 22.66 -25.39 -5.50
N ALA A 160 23.43 -24.44 -6.01
CA ALA A 160 23.33 -23.06 -5.54
C ALA A 160 21.89 -22.55 -5.77
N GLY A 161 21.30 -21.95 -4.74
CA GLY A 161 19.91 -21.51 -4.71
C GLY A 161 18.92 -22.53 -4.13
N SER A 162 19.29 -23.82 -3.98
CA SER A 162 18.42 -24.83 -3.39
C SER A 162 17.96 -24.41 -1.99
N ILE A 163 16.67 -24.58 -1.72
CA ILE A 163 16.08 -24.30 -0.40
C ILE A 163 16.39 -25.51 0.50
N VAL A 164 16.77 -25.22 1.74
CA VAL A 164 17.00 -26.23 2.78
C VAL A 164 16.28 -25.81 4.04
N THR A 165 15.97 -26.78 4.91
CA THR A 165 15.31 -26.53 6.20
C THR A 165 16.24 -26.93 7.34
N LEU A 166 16.30 -26.12 8.40
CA LEU A 166 17.01 -26.49 9.62
C LEU A 166 16.07 -27.20 10.59
N LYS A 167 16.43 -28.40 11.04
CA LYS A 167 15.63 -29.20 11.97
C LYS A 167 16.40 -29.43 13.26
N ARG A 168 15.79 -29.10 14.40
CA ARG A 168 16.36 -29.34 15.71
C ARG A 168 16.38 -30.83 16.04
N GLU A 169 17.53 -31.34 16.49
CA GLU A 169 17.71 -32.69 17.04
C GLU A 169 18.13 -32.60 18.52
N ARG A 170 17.16 -32.38 19.42
CA ARG A 170 17.45 -32.17 20.85
C ARG A 170 18.05 -33.40 21.54
N ASP A 171 17.67 -34.59 21.07
CA ASP A 171 18.10 -35.87 21.63
C ASP A 171 19.33 -36.45 20.90
N ASN A 172 20.05 -35.62 20.15
CA ASN A 172 21.25 -36.06 19.45
C ASN A 172 22.35 -36.43 20.46
N ARG A 173 22.86 -37.66 20.35
CA ARG A 173 23.88 -38.22 21.26
C ARG A 173 25.20 -37.44 21.32
N HIS A 174 25.50 -36.65 20.30
CA HIS A 174 26.78 -35.95 20.16
C HIS A 174 26.70 -34.49 20.58
N SER A 175 25.56 -33.82 20.38
CA SER A 175 25.38 -32.43 20.76
C SER A 175 23.92 -32.11 21.07
N ARG A 176 23.67 -31.49 22.23
CA ARG A 176 22.36 -30.95 22.61
C ARG A 176 21.88 -29.81 21.70
N PHE A 177 22.81 -29.17 20.99
CA PHE A 177 22.54 -28.08 20.07
C PHE A 177 22.43 -28.56 18.63
N ALA A 178 22.51 -29.87 18.34
CA ALA A 178 22.53 -30.40 16.99
C ALA A 178 21.36 -29.91 16.12
N ILE A 179 21.69 -29.34 14.96
CA ILE A 179 20.73 -28.87 13.97
C ILE A 179 21.03 -29.60 12.67
N ALA A 180 20.10 -30.43 12.21
CA ALA A 180 20.19 -31.11 10.93
C ALA A 180 19.82 -30.14 9.80
N VAL A 181 20.54 -30.24 8.69
CA VAL A 181 20.23 -29.53 7.44
C VAL A 181 19.50 -30.51 6.53
N MET A 182 18.26 -30.19 6.20
CA MET A 182 17.34 -31.05 5.46
C MET A 182 17.10 -30.49 4.06
N THR A 183 17.03 -31.36 3.05
CA THR A 183 16.57 -31.02 1.69
C THR A 183 15.06 -30.78 1.66
N GLU A 184 14.53 -30.33 0.52
CA GLU A 184 13.08 -30.28 0.28
C GLU A 184 12.42 -31.66 0.30
N SER A 185 13.15 -32.71 -0.12
CA SER A 185 12.69 -34.11 -0.06
C SER A 185 12.64 -34.66 1.38
N GLY A 186 13.21 -33.95 2.36
CA GLY A 186 13.24 -34.36 3.76
C GLY A 186 14.46 -35.21 4.13
N GLU A 187 15.46 -35.30 3.26
CA GLU A 187 16.71 -36.01 3.50
C GLU A 187 17.73 -35.14 4.24
N CYS A 188 18.48 -35.73 5.17
CA CYS A 188 19.47 -35.01 5.98
C CYS A 188 20.83 -35.02 5.29
N ILE A 189 21.28 -33.87 4.78
CA ILE A 189 22.56 -33.71 4.07
C ILE A 189 23.74 -33.39 4.99
N GLY A 190 23.47 -33.17 6.28
CA GLY A 190 24.50 -32.91 7.28
C GLY A 190 23.98 -32.08 8.44
N HIS A 191 24.90 -31.46 9.15
CA HIS A 191 24.63 -30.72 10.37
C HIS A 191 25.22 -29.32 10.32
N VAL A 192 24.57 -28.38 11.01
CA VAL A 192 25.14 -27.05 11.29
C VAL A 192 26.35 -27.23 12.20
N PRO A 193 27.52 -26.62 11.91
CA PRO A 193 28.68 -26.68 12.80
C PRO A 193 28.34 -26.19 14.22
N GLU A 194 28.97 -26.79 15.22
CA GLU A 194 28.65 -26.58 16.65
C GLU A 194 28.65 -25.11 17.07
N ASP A 195 29.60 -24.29 16.57
CA ASP A 195 29.70 -22.87 16.91
C ASP A 195 28.46 -22.09 16.50
N TYR A 196 27.97 -22.29 15.27
CA TYR A 196 26.72 -21.68 14.80
C TYR A 196 25.50 -22.33 15.46
N ALA A 197 25.55 -23.64 15.67
CA ALA A 197 24.44 -24.39 16.25
C ALA A 197 24.12 -23.90 17.68
N ARG A 198 25.14 -23.53 18.46
CA ARG A 198 24.98 -23.02 19.82
C ARG A 198 24.16 -21.72 19.87
N ASP A 199 24.30 -20.85 18.86
CA ASP A 199 23.56 -19.60 18.77
C ASP A 199 22.16 -19.78 18.16
N LEU A 200 22.04 -20.65 17.14
CA LEU A 200 20.79 -20.85 16.40
C LEU A 200 19.81 -21.77 17.13
N ALA A 201 20.30 -22.77 17.87
CA ALA A 201 19.47 -23.78 18.51
C ALA A 201 18.46 -23.20 19.51
N PRO A 202 18.83 -22.28 20.44
CA PRO A 202 17.87 -21.67 21.35
C PRO A 202 16.77 -20.88 20.64
N ILE A 203 17.08 -20.26 19.50
CA ILE A 203 16.14 -19.46 18.70
C ILE A 203 15.15 -20.38 18.00
N LEU A 204 15.64 -21.44 17.35
CA LEU A 204 14.77 -22.48 16.77
C LEU A 204 13.93 -23.20 17.82
N ASP A 205 14.45 -23.39 19.03
CA ASP A 205 13.75 -24.02 20.14
C ASP A 205 12.56 -23.19 20.64
N GLN A 206 12.53 -21.88 20.34
CA GLN A 206 11.42 -20.96 20.59
C GLN A 206 10.38 -20.94 19.44
N GLY A 207 10.57 -21.78 18.42
CA GLY A 207 9.67 -21.87 17.27
C GLY A 207 9.92 -20.80 16.21
N ALA A 208 11.13 -20.24 16.15
CA ALA A 208 11.49 -19.22 15.17
C ALA A 208 11.21 -19.67 13.73
N SER A 209 10.62 -18.76 12.94
CA SER A 209 10.51 -18.93 11.50
C SER A 209 11.88 -18.84 10.85
N GLN A 210 12.09 -19.56 9.75
CA GLN A 210 13.42 -19.68 9.14
C GLN A 210 13.39 -19.57 7.62
N THR A 211 14.46 -19.02 7.06
CA THR A 211 14.84 -19.25 5.66
C THR A 211 16.26 -19.79 5.64
N ALA A 212 16.49 -20.83 4.85
CA ALA A 212 17.83 -21.30 4.58
C ALA A 212 17.96 -21.72 3.11
N SER A 213 19.06 -21.32 2.48
CA SER A 213 19.35 -21.67 1.10
C SER A 213 20.84 -21.91 0.90
N VAL A 214 21.14 -22.73 -0.09
CA VAL A 214 22.52 -23.07 -0.45
C VAL A 214 23.11 -21.91 -1.26
N LYS A 215 24.10 -21.22 -0.71
CA LYS A 215 24.81 -20.12 -1.38
C LYS A 215 25.69 -20.63 -2.52
N LYS A 216 26.39 -21.74 -2.29
CA LYS A 216 27.24 -22.45 -3.26
C LYS A 216 27.59 -23.84 -2.75
N VAL A 217 28.08 -24.70 -3.63
CA VAL A 217 28.66 -26.01 -3.28
C VAL A 217 30.17 -25.95 -3.55
N LEU A 218 30.97 -26.40 -2.59
CA LEU A 218 32.43 -26.46 -2.72
C LEU A 218 32.84 -27.89 -3.01
N GLU A 219 33.57 -28.08 -4.10
CA GLU A 219 34.13 -29.37 -4.48
C GLU A 219 35.50 -29.56 -3.82
N TYR A 220 35.62 -30.60 -3.00
CA TYR A 220 36.89 -31.04 -2.43
C TYR A 220 37.21 -32.45 -2.93
N SER A 221 38.48 -32.86 -2.83
CA SER A 221 38.91 -34.24 -3.13
C SER A 221 38.16 -35.31 -2.34
N SER A 222 37.47 -34.87 -1.31
CA SER A 222 36.77 -35.67 -0.32
C SER A 222 35.24 -35.62 -0.44
N GLY A 223 34.71 -35.00 -1.50
CA GLY A 223 33.28 -34.84 -1.75
C GLY A 223 32.77 -33.40 -1.62
N PRO A 224 31.52 -33.16 -2.05
CA PRO A 224 30.91 -31.84 -2.08
C PRO A 224 30.57 -31.34 -0.67
N VAL A 225 30.76 -30.04 -0.45
CA VAL A 225 30.41 -29.36 0.81
C VAL A 225 29.55 -28.13 0.51
N PRO A 226 28.24 -28.18 0.79
CA PRO A 226 27.36 -27.02 0.64
C PRO A 226 27.69 -25.92 1.65
N VAL A 227 27.66 -24.68 1.19
CA VAL A 227 27.68 -23.47 2.02
C VAL A 227 26.25 -22.96 2.12
N VAL A 228 25.70 -22.93 3.33
CA VAL A 228 24.30 -22.54 3.60
C VAL A 228 24.26 -21.18 4.26
N VAL A 229 23.37 -20.32 3.77
CA VAL A 229 22.99 -19.08 4.44
C VAL A 229 21.63 -19.29 5.08
N ALA A 230 21.57 -19.16 6.40
CA ALA A 230 20.36 -19.27 7.18
C ALA A 230 20.02 -17.95 7.87
N ARG A 231 18.73 -17.62 7.93
CA ARG A 231 18.18 -16.49 8.68
C ARG A 231 17.02 -16.98 9.52
N LEU A 232 17.07 -16.67 10.81
CA LEU A 232 15.98 -16.96 11.76
C LEU A 232 15.24 -15.67 12.08
N TYR A 233 13.93 -15.77 12.22
CA TYR A 233 13.01 -14.66 12.41
C TYR A 233 12.09 -14.93 13.59
N ASP A 234 11.31 -13.92 13.99
CA ASP A 234 10.23 -14.13 14.96
C ASP A 234 9.27 -15.25 14.47
N PRO A 235 8.74 -16.11 15.36
CA PRO A 235 7.76 -17.12 14.98
C PRO A 235 6.55 -16.57 14.21
N ARG A 236 6.19 -15.30 14.43
CA ARG A 236 5.08 -14.62 13.77
C ARG A 236 5.48 -13.90 12.48
N ALA A 237 6.75 -13.99 12.08
CA ALA A 237 7.23 -13.39 10.85
C ALA A 237 6.48 -13.93 9.64
N LYS A 238 6.05 -13.03 8.75
CA LYS A 238 5.41 -13.39 7.48
C LYS A 238 6.48 -13.35 6.40
N LEU A 239 7.15 -14.48 6.23
CA LEU A 239 8.25 -14.62 5.26
C LEU A 239 7.67 -14.94 3.88
N GLN A 240 7.92 -14.05 2.90
CA GLN A 240 7.79 -14.42 1.50
C GLN A 240 9.09 -15.13 1.10
N ILE A 241 9.01 -16.41 0.75
CA ILE A 241 10.15 -17.16 0.24
C ILE A 241 10.38 -16.67 -1.19
N LEU A 242 11.18 -15.62 -1.34
CA LEU A 242 11.71 -15.23 -2.65
C LEU A 242 12.92 -16.13 -2.93
N PRO A 243 12.97 -16.81 -4.10
CA PRO A 243 14.19 -17.46 -4.56
C PRO A 243 15.33 -16.46 -4.45
N THR A 244 16.41 -16.84 -3.77
CA THR A 244 17.54 -15.94 -3.53
C THR A 244 18.12 -15.54 -4.89
N GLU A 245 17.84 -14.32 -5.36
CA GLU A 245 18.59 -13.73 -6.47
C GLU A 245 20.06 -13.81 -6.11
N ALA A 246 20.81 -14.49 -6.98
CA ALA A 246 22.25 -14.69 -6.87
C ALA A 246 22.91 -13.40 -6.39
N ALA A 247 23.56 -13.49 -5.23
CA ALA A 247 24.31 -12.40 -4.64
C ALA A 247 25.22 -11.77 -5.71
N LYS A 248 24.88 -10.56 -6.16
CA LYS A 248 25.82 -9.70 -6.88
C LYS A 248 26.98 -9.44 -5.92
N THR A 249 28.08 -10.16 -6.13
CA THR A 249 29.37 -9.84 -5.55
C THR A 249 29.70 -8.39 -5.90
N PRO A 250 30.10 -7.53 -4.95
CA PRO A 250 30.69 -6.25 -5.31
C PRO A 250 32.05 -6.54 -5.96
N ALA A 251 32.10 -6.50 -7.28
CA ALA A 251 33.35 -6.46 -8.02
C ALA A 251 34.16 -5.25 -7.52
N GLY A 252 35.41 -5.52 -7.15
CA GLY A 252 36.35 -4.49 -6.73
C GLY A 252 36.48 -3.39 -7.78
N GLN A 253 36.42 -2.14 -7.34
CA GLN A 253 36.80 -0.99 -8.15
C GLN A 253 38.31 -0.76 -8.03
N PRO A 254 39.08 -0.86 -9.13
CA PRO A 254 40.31 -0.09 -9.26
C PRO A 254 40.02 1.23 -9.97
N GLY A 255 40.50 2.33 -9.38
CA GLY A 255 40.89 3.56 -10.08
C GLY A 255 39.79 4.46 -10.66
N LYS A 256 39.50 5.58 -9.96
CA LYS A 256 38.96 6.78 -10.63
C LYS A 256 40.03 7.38 -11.53
N PRO A 257 39.67 7.88 -12.73
CA PRO A 257 39.66 9.33 -12.88
C PRO A 257 38.52 9.88 -13.75
N GLY A 258 38.18 11.15 -13.55
CA GLY A 258 37.66 12.03 -14.61
C GLY A 258 36.14 12.22 -14.68
N TRP A 259 35.72 13.47 -14.50
CA TRP A 259 34.39 14.05 -14.76
C TRP A 259 33.74 13.65 -16.11
N ARG A 260 32.39 13.56 -16.14
CA ARG A 260 31.51 14.51 -16.85
C ARG A 260 30.00 14.19 -16.67
N ILE A 261 29.22 15.26 -16.60
CA ILE A 261 27.75 15.35 -16.49
C ILE A 261 27.08 15.09 -17.85
N VAL A 262 25.97 14.34 -17.90
CA VAL A 262 24.82 14.47 -18.83
C VAL A 262 23.59 13.82 -18.14
N ALA A 263 22.67 14.57 -17.55
CA ALA A 263 21.39 15.06 -18.11
C ALA A 263 20.41 13.99 -18.62
N GLY A 264 19.27 13.88 -17.93
CA GLY A 264 17.91 13.66 -18.46
C GLY A 264 17.58 12.33 -19.13
N ILE A 265 16.56 11.64 -18.61
CA ILE A 265 15.38 11.16 -19.37
C ILE A 265 14.30 10.77 -18.36
N VAL A 266 13.21 11.54 -18.41
CA VAL A 266 11.91 11.24 -17.81
C VAL A 266 11.20 10.32 -18.80
N ILE A 267 10.75 9.14 -18.36
CA ILE A 267 9.77 8.34 -19.11
C ILE A 267 8.56 8.13 -18.20
N THR A 268 7.59 9.02 -18.37
CA THR A 268 6.17 8.79 -18.16
C THR A 268 5.70 7.65 -19.07
N LEU A 269 5.06 6.63 -18.52
CA LEU A 269 4.21 5.72 -19.30
C LEU A 269 2.76 5.87 -18.87
N PHE A 270 1.97 6.14 -19.90
CA PHE A 270 0.58 6.59 -19.93
C PHE A 270 -0.36 5.38 -19.90
N VAL A 271 -1.50 5.56 -19.26
CA VAL A 271 -2.67 4.69 -19.22
C VAL A 271 -3.42 4.74 -20.56
N LEU A 272 -3.89 3.60 -21.11
CA LEU A 272 -5.23 3.45 -21.74
C LEU A 272 -5.56 2.03 -22.24
N MET A 273 -6.73 1.51 -21.83
CA MET A 273 -7.71 0.70 -22.60
C MET A 273 -8.82 0.28 -21.61
N VAL A 274 -9.93 1.00 -21.41
CA VAL A 274 -11.15 1.14 -22.25
C VAL A 274 -11.75 -0.20 -22.71
N ILE A 275 -12.64 -0.73 -21.85
CA ILE A 275 -14.05 -1.03 -22.11
C ILE A 275 -14.42 -1.44 -23.55
N ILE A 276 -14.77 -2.71 -23.74
CA ILE A 276 -15.88 -3.17 -24.58
C ILE A 276 -16.52 -4.38 -23.90
N ALA A 277 -17.78 -4.26 -23.47
CA ALA A 277 -18.86 -5.19 -23.79
C ALA A 277 -20.16 -4.83 -23.04
N ASN A 278 -21.17 -4.45 -23.84
CA ASN A 278 -22.59 -4.37 -23.49
C ASN A 278 -23.11 -5.60 -22.74
N ASN A 279 -23.89 -5.37 -21.68
CA ASN A 279 -25.32 -5.71 -21.62
C ASN A 279 -26.01 -4.93 -20.50
#